data_AF-A0AAD3A447-F1
#
_entry.id   AF-A0AAD3A447-F1
#
_cell.length_a   1.000
_cell.length_b   1.000
_cell.length_c   1.000
_cell.angle_alpha   90.00
_cell.angle_beta   90.00
_cell.angle_gamma   90.00
#
_symmetry.space_group_name_H-M   'P 1'
#
loop_
_entity.id
_entity.type
_entity.pdbx_description
1 polymer ?
#
loop_
_entity_poly.entity_id
_entity_poly.type
_entity_poly.pdbx_seq_one_letter_code
_entity_poly.pdbx_strand_id
1 'polypeptide(L)' 'MMDLLKCGYTLDDIETARPEDMERYYPPEQIRKYGALGIELRLLHGYF' A
#
# COMPACT_ATOMS: atom_id res chain seq x y z
N MET A 1 -12.77 0.34 -1.83
CA MET A 1 -11.63 -0.58 -1.97
C MET A 1 -10.54 0.16 -2.72
N MET A 2 -9.30 0.15 -2.24
CA MET A 2 -8.18 0.84 -2.92
C MET A 2 -7.74 0.01 -4.13
N ASP A 3 -7.28 0.67 -5.21
CA ASP A 3 -6.79 -0.01 -6.41
C ASP A 3 -5.37 -0.53 -6.15
N LEU A 4 -5.22 -1.84 -5.93
CA LEU A 4 -3.96 -2.45 -5.55
C LEU A 4 -2.88 -2.32 -6.64
N LEU A 5 -3.25 -2.22 -7.91
CA LEU A 5 -2.30 -1.99 -9.00
C LEU A 5 -1.65 -0.60 -8.90
N LYS A 6 -2.38 0.38 -8.37
CA LYS A 6 -1.81 1.71 -8.03
C LYS A 6 -1.01 1.70 -6.73
N CYS A 7 -1.13 0.65 -5.92
CA CYS A 7 -0.43 0.52 -4.64
C CYS A 7 0.91 -0.22 -4.76
N GLY A 8 1.32 -0.60 -5.98
CA GLY A 8 2.57 -1.30 -6.23
C GLY A 8 2.46 -2.82 -6.40
N TYR A 9 1.24 -3.38 -6.33
CA TYR A 9 0.99 -4.77 -6.72
C TYR A 9 0.98 -4.90 -8.25
N THR A 10 1.30 -6.09 -8.74
CA THR A 10 1.33 -6.47 -10.15
C THR A 10 0.21 -7.46 -10.45
N LEU A 11 -0.04 -7.74 -11.73
CA LEU A 11 -1.03 -8.77 -12.10
C LEU A 11 -0.62 -10.16 -11.60
N ASP A 12 0.67 -10.41 -11.37
CA ASP A 12 1.19 -11.70 -10.94
C ASP A 12 0.98 -11.95 -9.44
N ASP A 13 0.90 -10.89 -8.61
CA ASP A 13 0.82 -10.99 -7.15
C ASP A 13 -0.51 -10.49 -6.55
N ILE A 14 -1.34 -9.79 -7.33
CA ILE A 14 -2.60 -9.19 -6.85
C ILE A 14 -3.61 -10.22 -6.33
N GLU A 15 -3.63 -11.44 -6.88
CA GLU A 15 -4.53 -12.50 -6.41
C GLU A 15 -4.14 -13.01 -5.01
N THR A 16 -2.88 -12.85 -4.64
CA THR A 16 -2.33 -13.27 -3.34
C THR A 16 -2.06 -12.11 -2.39
N ALA A 17 -2.34 -10.87 -2.80
CA ALA A 17 -2.12 -9.67 -2.01
C ALA A 17 -2.93 -9.70 -0.73
N ARG A 18 -2.29 -9.42 0.41
CA ARG A 18 -2.96 -9.43 1.71
C ARG A 18 -2.54 -8.25 2.59
N PRO A 19 -3.39 -7.83 3.55
CA PRO A 19 -3.03 -6.79 4.50
C PRO A 19 -1.73 -7.08 5.27
N GLU A 20 -1.41 -8.36 5.52
CA GLU A 20 -0.20 -8.78 6.22
C GLU A 20 1.10 -8.46 5.46
N ASP A 21 1.04 -8.19 4.15
CA ASP A 21 2.23 -7.74 3.39
C ASP A 21 2.82 -6.44 3.94
N MET A 22 2.00 -5.64 4.64
CA MET A 22 2.43 -4.43 5.33
C MET A 22 3.23 -4.68 6.61
N GLU A 23 3.17 -5.90 7.18
CA GLU A 23 3.94 -6.28 8.36
C GLU A 23 5.45 -6.26 8.11
N ARG A 24 5.87 -6.30 6.84
CA ARG A 24 7.25 -6.07 6.41
C ARG A 24 7.77 -4.67 6.77
N TYR A 25 6.88 -3.68 6.78
CA TYR A 25 7.24 -2.27 6.96
C TYR A 25 6.88 -1.74 8.35
N TYR A 26 5.83 -2.29 8.96
CA TYR A 26 5.33 -1.86 10.27
C TYR A 26 5.05 -3.07 11.17
N PRO A 27 5.39 -3.03 12.46
CA PRO A 27 5.06 -4.12 13.37
C PRO A 27 3.54 -4.37 13.46
N PRO A 28 3.09 -5.63 13.59
CA PRO A 28 1.66 -5.96 13.66
C PRO A 28 0.91 -5.25 14.81
N GLU A 29 1.59 -4.95 15.92
CA GLU A 29 1.03 -4.18 17.03
C GLU A 29 0.76 -2.71 16.66
N GLN A 30 1.57 -2.10 15.79
CA GLN A 30 1.34 -0.73 15.33
C GLN A 30 0.17 -0.68 14.34
N ILE A 31 0.14 -1.61 13.39
CA ILE A 31 -0.96 -1.73 12.43
C ILE A 31 -2.29 -1.95 13.16
N ARG A 32 -2.32 -2.82 14.18
CA ARG A 32 -3.53 -3.04 14.99
C ARG A 32 -3.94 -1.82 15.82
N LYS A 33 -2.98 -1.07 16.35
CA LYS A 33 -3.25 0.09 17.20
C LYS A 33 -3.70 1.32 16.40
N TYR A 34 -3.11 1.55 15.23
CA TYR A 34 -3.27 2.79 14.47
C TYR A 34 -4.01 2.62 13.13
N GLY A 35 -4.17 1.38 12.65
CA GLY A 35 -4.68 1.10 11.32
C GLY A 35 -3.67 1.44 10.21
N ALA A 36 -4.16 1.43 8.97
CA ALA A 36 -3.38 1.81 7.78
C ALA A 36 -4.09 2.93 7.01
N LEU A 37 -3.33 3.86 6.46
CA LEU A 37 -3.82 4.98 5.64
C LEU A 37 -3.30 4.85 4.21
N GLY A 38 -4.20 4.71 3.25
CA GLY A 38 -3.89 4.80 1.83
C GLY A 38 -3.90 6.25 1.33
N ILE A 39 -2.85 6.67 0.64
CA ILE A 39 -2.73 8.02 0.08
C ILE A 39 -2.48 7.90 -1.43
N GLU A 40 -3.36 8.50 -2.23
CA GLU A 40 -3.13 8.67 -3.67
C GLU A 40 -2.42 10.01 -3.91
N LEU A 41 -1.26 9.96 -4.56
CA LEU A 41 -0.45 11.13 -4.87
C LEU A 41 -0.54 11.47 -6.36
N ARG A 42 -0.53 12.77 -6.68
CA ARG A 42 -0.41 13.28 -8.05
C ARG A 42 0.74 14.27 -8.12
N LEU A 43 1.66 14.05 -9.05
CA LEU A 43 2.72 15.02 -9.31
C LEU A 43 2.12 16.26 -10.00
N LEU A 44 2.33 17.45 -9.43
CA LEU A 44 1.83 18.71 -10.00
C LEU A 44 2.86 19.44 -10.86
N HIS A 45 4.15 19.24 -10.57
CA HIS A 45 5.27 19.77 -11.35
C HIS A 45 6.46 18.84 -11.21
N GLY A 46 7.02 18.39 -12.34
CA GLY A 46 8.27 17.64 -12.38
C GLY A 46 9.39 18.55 -12.86
N TYR A 47 10.49 18.62 -12.11
CA TYR A 47 11.74 19.12 -12.65
C TYR A 47 12.40 17.93 -13.37
N PHE A 48 12.42 17.99 -14.70
CA PHE A 48 13.15 17.05 -15.56
C PHE A 48 14.61 17.49 -15.70
#